data_AF-A0A9D8RIS0-F1
#
_entry.id   AF-A0A9D8RIS0-F1
#
_cell.length_a   1.000
_cell.length_b   1.000
_cell.length_c   1.000
_cell.angle_alpha   90.00
_cell.angle_beta   90.00
_cell.angle_gamma   90.00
#
_symmetry.space_group_name_H-M   'P 1'
#
loop_
_entity.id
_entity.type
_entity.pdbx_description
1 polymer ?
#
loop_
_entity_poly.entity_id
_entity_poly.type
_entity_poly.pdbx_seq_one_letter_code
_entity_poly.pdbx_strand_id
1 'polypeptide(L)'
;MYKVVENVKKEVDSDYFINVWQLDKPTFNHYFETNYSDEERIFMKDTSTPTQESYEYQVDAAFNTKATCWSFEKEIRFILLGCSLEPSQDTNNWQLVFNNITDKKNISSRFVDLMLFDDFFNNLTITTGPLQDEAERIIVHSLVQKYNQNIKILDSKLQLKK
;
A
#
# COMPACT_ATOMS: atom_id res chain seq x y z
N MET A 1 -12.88 -10.80 1.70
CA MET A 1 -12.89 -9.34 1.53
C MET A 1 -11.75 -8.78 2.38
N TYR A 2 -10.76 -8.15 1.74
CA TYR A 2 -9.49 -7.79 2.39
C TYR A 2 -9.61 -6.45 3.12
N LYS A 3 -9.56 -6.50 4.45
CA LYS A 3 -9.80 -5.36 5.37
C LYS A 3 -8.77 -4.21 5.27
N VAL A 4 -7.63 -4.42 4.61
CA VAL A 4 -6.54 -3.43 4.57
C VAL A 4 -6.96 -2.14 3.85
N VAL A 5 -7.74 -2.26 2.78
CA VAL A 5 -8.18 -1.11 1.96
C VAL A 5 -9.34 -0.35 2.59
N GLU A 6 -10.23 -1.05 3.30
CA GLU A 6 -11.30 -0.43 4.09
C GLU A 6 -10.76 0.37 5.28
N ASN A 7 -9.52 0.09 5.70
CA ASN A 7 -8.87 0.67 6.86
C ASN A 7 -7.89 1.83 6.53
N VAL A 8 -8.04 2.51 5.38
CA VAL A 8 -7.40 3.81 5.11
C VAL A 8 -8.49 4.87 5.04
N LYS A 9 -8.40 5.93 5.86
CA LYS A 9 -9.40 7.01 5.83
C LYS A 9 -9.28 7.77 4.51
N LYS A 10 -10.40 8.02 3.85
CA LYS A 10 -10.47 8.97 2.73
C LYS A 10 -10.21 10.36 3.31
N GLU A 11 -9.09 10.96 2.96
CA GLU A 11 -8.75 12.32 3.38
C GLU A 11 -8.80 13.28 2.21
N VAL A 12 -9.53 14.37 2.43
CA VAL A 12 -9.42 15.59 1.67
C VAL A 12 -8.86 16.61 2.65
N ASP A 13 -7.53 16.74 2.70
CA ASP A 13 -6.93 17.89 3.38
C ASP A 13 -6.90 19.07 2.39
N SER A 14 -6.87 20.29 2.91
CA SER A 14 -6.93 21.53 2.14
C SER A 14 -5.85 21.66 1.04
N ASP A 15 -4.76 20.88 1.13
CA ASP A 15 -3.61 20.97 0.23
C ASP A 15 -3.48 19.78 -0.76
N TYR A 16 -4.09 18.62 -0.47
CA TYR A 16 -3.96 17.43 -1.33
C TYR A 16 -5.12 16.45 -1.19
N PHE A 17 -5.31 15.67 -2.27
CA PHE A 17 -6.25 14.57 -2.32
C PHE A 17 -5.52 13.25 -2.50
N ILE A 18 -5.84 12.25 -1.67
CA ILE A 18 -5.38 10.87 -1.84
C ILE A 18 -6.60 9.97 -1.89
N ASN A 19 -6.64 9.14 -2.91
CA ASN A 19 -7.63 8.08 -3.00
C ASN A 19 -6.93 6.74 -3.02
N VAL A 20 -7.32 5.87 -2.10
CA VAL A 20 -7.19 4.44 -2.32
C VAL A 20 -8.37 4.06 -3.19
N TRP A 21 -8.14 4.03 -4.51
CA TRP A 21 -9.21 3.92 -5.49
C TRP A 21 -9.94 2.59 -5.34
N GLN A 22 -11.09 2.61 -4.68
CA GLN A 22 -12.02 1.49 -4.59
C GLN A 22 -13.30 1.91 -5.30
N LEU A 23 -13.51 1.41 -6.51
CA LEU A 23 -14.81 1.46 -7.15
C LEU A 23 -15.67 0.36 -6.51
N ASP A 24 -16.93 0.65 -6.22
CA ASP A 24 -17.95 -0.33 -5.81
C ASP A 24 -18.34 -1.29 -6.96
N LYS A 25 -17.39 -1.61 -7.86
CA LYS A 25 -17.56 -2.57 -8.94
C LYS A 25 -16.80 -3.85 -8.58
N PRO A 26 -17.49 -4.99 -8.46
CA PRO A 26 -16.91 -6.25 -7.99
C PRO A 26 -15.82 -6.86 -8.89
N THR A 27 -15.56 -6.29 -10.06
CA THR A 27 -14.61 -6.80 -11.06
C THR A 27 -13.25 -6.10 -11.08
N PHE A 28 -13.07 -5.00 -10.35
CA PHE A 28 -11.79 -4.30 -10.25
C PHE A 28 -11.43 -4.09 -8.77
N ASN A 29 -10.96 -5.15 -8.12
CA ASN A 29 -10.27 -5.00 -6.85
C ASN A 29 -8.92 -4.36 -7.14
N HIS A 30 -8.68 -3.12 -6.68
CA HIS A 30 -7.40 -2.42 -6.87
C HIS A 30 -6.39 -2.70 -5.75
N TYR A 31 -6.66 -3.74 -4.96
CA TYR A 31 -5.65 -4.43 -4.18
C TYR A 31 -5.38 -5.79 -4.82
N PHE A 32 -4.11 -6.18 -4.81
CA PHE A 32 -3.62 -7.35 -5.52
C PHE A 32 -2.85 -8.21 -4.54
N GLU A 33 -3.28 -9.46 -4.42
CA GLU A 33 -2.44 -10.47 -3.79
C GLU A 33 -1.18 -10.61 -4.63
N THR A 34 -0.04 -10.53 -3.95
CA THR A 34 1.24 -10.69 -4.62
C THR A 34 1.34 -12.11 -5.17
N ASN A 35 1.55 -12.23 -6.48
CA ASN A 35 1.90 -13.52 -7.06
C ASN A 35 3.33 -13.88 -6.65
N TYR A 36 3.57 -15.11 -6.20
CA TYR A 36 4.89 -15.56 -5.79
C TYR A 36 5.47 -16.52 -6.85
N SER A 37 6.51 -16.08 -7.54
CA SER A 37 7.17 -16.81 -8.63
C SER A 37 8.68 -16.51 -8.61
N ASP A 38 9.48 -17.50 -9.02
CA ASP A 38 10.92 -17.37 -9.19
C ASP A 38 11.32 -17.04 -10.64
N GLU A 39 10.34 -16.76 -11.51
CA GLU A 39 10.54 -16.23 -12.86
C GLU A 39 11.03 -14.77 -12.84
N GLU A 40 11.46 -14.25 -14.00
CA GLU A 40 12.02 -12.90 -14.13
C GLU A 40 11.02 -11.82 -13.69
N ARG A 41 11.49 -10.87 -12.87
CA ARG A 41 10.66 -9.76 -12.37
C ARG A 41 10.61 -8.63 -13.39
N ILE A 42 9.40 -8.20 -13.72
CA ILE A 42 9.19 -7.01 -14.56
C ILE A 42 8.87 -5.84 -13.64
N PHE A 43 9.76 -4.85 -13.57
CA PHE A 43 9.50 -3.59 -12.88
C PHE A 43 9.23 -2.50 -13.93
N MET A 44 7.98 -2.04 -13.99
CA MET A 44 7.61 -0.90 -14.83
C MET A 44 7.62 0.40 -14.02
N LYS A 45 8.26 1.44 -14.57
CA LYS A 45 8.36 2.77 -13.94
C LYS A 45 7.05 3.56 -14.03
N ASP A 46 6.31 3.33 -15.10
CA ASP A 46 4.97 3.88 -15.32
C ASP A 46 4.12 2.76 -15.88
N THR A 47 3.05 2.43 -15.18
CA THR A 47 2.11 1.38 -15.57
C THR A 47 0.87 1.97 -16.24
N SER A 48 0.79 3.30 -16.36
CA SER A 48 -0.34 3.97 -17.00
C SER A 48 -0.19 4.02 -18.52
N THR A 49 -1.25 3.64 -19.22
CA THR A 49 -1.40 3.83 -20.66
C THR A 49 -2.61 4.72 -20.93
N PRO A 50 -2.42 5.87 -21.60
CA PRO A 50 -3.55 6.71 -22.01
C PRO A 50 -4.33 5.99 -23.11
N THR A 51 -5.65 5.89 -22.95
CA THR A 51 -6.56 5.47 -24.02
C THR A 51 -7.35 6.67 -24.53
N GLN A 52 -8.15 6.49 -25.59
CA GLN A 52 -8.96 7.58 -26.15
C GLN A 52 -10.05 8.08 -25.18
N GLU A 53 -10.43 7.28 -24.18
CA GLU A 53 -11.56 7.58 -23.26
C GLU A 53 -11.21 7.41 -21.77
N SER A 54 -10.05 6.82 -21.43
CA SER A 54 -9.68 6.45 -20.05
C SER A 54 -8.17 6.39 -19.81
N TYR A 55 -7.79 6.23 -18.54
CA TYR A 55 -6.47 5.77 -18.15
C TYR A 55 -6.55 4.31 -17.74
N GLU A 56 -5.77 3.45 -18.40
CA GLU A 56 -5.61 2.07 -17.98
C GLU A 56 -4.29 1.92 -17.23
N TYR A 57 -4.33 1.23 -16.10
CA TYR A 57 -3.13 0.85 -15.37
C TYR A 57 -2.83 -0.62 -15.67
N GLN A 58 -1.63 -0.92 -16.15
CA GLN A 58 -1.06 -2.26 -16.24
C GLN A 58 -0.70 -2.75 -14.84
N VAL A 59 -1.75 -3.02 -14.09
CA VAL A 59 -1.75 -3.52 -12.72
C VAL A 59 -0.91 -4.80 -12.63
N ASP A 60 -1.14 -5.77 -13.52
CA ASP A 60 -0.42 -7.05 -13.48
C ASP A 60 1.09 -6.83 -13.59
N ALA A 61 1.54 -5.88 -14.42
CA ALA A 61 2.94 -5.53 -14.56
C ALA A 61 3.51 -4.79 -13.33
N ALA A 62 2.70 -4.00 -12.62
CA ALA A 62 3.12 -3.27 -11.41
C ALA A 62 3.25 -4.18 -10.19
N PHE A 63 2.39 -5.19 -10.09
CA PHE A 63 2.27 -6.08 -8.95
C PHE A 63 2.91 -7.45 -9.19
N ASN A 64 3.58 -7.61 -10.34
CA ASN A 64 4.11 -8.89 -10.76
C ASN A 64 5.25 -9.37 -9.85
N THR A 65 5.02 -10.60 -9.38
CA THR A 65 6.00 -11.60 -8.95
C THR A 65 7.01 -11.17 -7.87
N LYS A 66 6.80 -11.64 -6.64
CA LYS A 66 7.82 -11.70 -5.60
C LYS A 66 8.42 -13.11 -5.56
N ALA A 67 9.69 -13.24 -5.17
CA ALA A 67 10.33 -14.56 -5.12
C ALA A 67 9.59 -15.49 -4.13
N THR A 68 9.52 -16.78 -4.46
CA THR A 68 8.72 -17.77 -3.70
C THR A 68 9.18 -17.90 -2.25
N CYS A 69 10.46 -17.61 -1.98
CA CYS A 69 11.01 -17.57 -0.63
C CYS A 69 10.33 -16.54 0.30
N TRP A 70 9.59 -15.57 -0.24
CA TRP A 70 8.82 -14.56 0.52
C TRP A 70 7.31 -14.87 0.62
N SER A 71 6.85 -16.02 0.13
CA SER A 71 5.43 -16.39 0.11
C SER A 71 4.75 -16.42 1.48
N PHE A 72 5.53 -16.53 2.55
CA PHE A 72 5.03 -16.50 3.92
C PHE A 72 4.41 -15.16 4.33
N GLU A 73 4.73 -14.06 3.66
CA GLU A 73 4.24 -12.72 4.01
C GLU A 73 2.77 -12.51 3.62
N LYS A 74 2.27 -13.24 2.61
CA LYS A 74 0.91 -13.08 2.07
C LYS A 74 0.60 -11.60 1.74
N GLU A 75 1.54 -10.99 1.01
CA GLU A 75 1.57 -9.55 0.76
C GLU A 75 0.40 -9.12 -0.14
N ILE A 76 -0.27 -8.03 0.26
CA ILE A 76 -1.29 -7.34 -0.54
C ILE A 76 -0.71 -5.99 -0.93
N ARG A 77 -0.77 -5.68 -2.23
CA ARG A 77 -0.32 -4.40 -2.78
C ARG A 77 -1.50 -3.61 -3.31
N PHE A 78 -1.39 -2.29 -3.33
CA PHE A 78 -2.44 -1.39 -3.84
C PHE A 78 -1.81 -0.15 -4.50
N ILE A 79 -2.58 0.54 -5.36
CA ILE A 79 -2.17 1.80 -5.98
C ILE A 79 -2.70 2.96 -5.15
N LEU A 80 -1.82 3.91 -4.81
CA LEU A 80 -2.20 5.21 -4.28
C LEU A 80 -2.24 6.22 -5.43
N LEU A 81 -3.39 6.87 -5.62
CA LEU A 81 -3.54 7.96 -6.57
C LEU A 81 -3.73 9.25 -5.80
N GLY A 82 -3.02 10.30 -6.19
CA GLY A 82 -3.15 11.60 -5.55
C GLY A 82 -2.73 12.76 -6.43
N CYS A 83 -3.23 13.94 -6.09
CA CYS A 83 -2.88 15.21 -6.72
C CYS A 83 -2.97 16.35 -5.69
N SER A 84 -2.23 17.43 -5.93
CA SER A 84 -2.47 18.68 -5.20
C SER A 84 -3.85 19.24 -5.53
N LEU A 85 -4.50 19.79 -4.51
CA LEU A 85 -5.73 20.57 -4.67
C LEU A 85 -5.38 22.05 -4.63
N GLU A 86 -6.04 22.85 -5.46
CA GLU A 86 -5.95 24.30 -5.32
C GLU A 86 -6.86 24.77 -4.17
N PRO A 87 -6.38 25.63 -3.25
CA PRO A 87 -7.09 25.99 -2.01
C PRO A 87 -8.49 26.60 -2.19
N SER A 88 -8.83 27.03 -3.41
CA SER A 88 -10.07 27.75 -3.73
C SER A 88 -11.04 26.96 -4.61
N GLN A 89 -10.71 25.72 -5.00
CA GLN A 89 -11.59 24.94 -5.86
C GLN A 89 -12.44 23.97 -5.04
N ASP A 90 -13.71 23.88 -5.45
CA ASP A 90 -14.73 23.03 -4.85
C ASP A 90 -14.19 21.60 -4.72
N THR A 91 -13.82 21.21 -3.50
CA THR A 91 -13.19 19.91 -3.19
C THR A 91 -14.09 18.73 -3.53
N ASN A 92 -15.37 19.00 -3.81
CA ASN A 92 -16.36 18.04 -4.29
C ASN A 92 -16.36 17.87 -5.82
N ASN A 93 -15.50 18.58 -6.56
CA ASN A 93 -15.38 18.44 -8.01
C ASN A 93 -14.52 17.22 -8.38
N TRP A 94 -15.14 16.05 -8.35
CA TRP A 94 -14.50 14.78 -8.74
C TRP A 94 -13.89 14.80 -10.15
N GLN A 95 -14.44 15.59 -11.07
CA GLN A 95 -13.90 15.72 -12.42
C GLN A 95 -12.55 16.47 -12.42
N LEU A 96 -12.41 17.51 -11.59
CA LEU A 96 -11.15 18.24 -11.43
C LEU A 96 -10.05 17.31 -10.88
N VAL A 97 -10.38 16.54 -9.85
CA VAL A 97 -9.47 15.56 -9.24
C VAL A 97 -9.02 14.53 -10.27
N PHE A 98 -9.97 13.95 -11.02
CA PHE A 98 -9.68 12.99 -12.07
C PHE A 98 -8.75 13.58 -13.14
N ASN A 99 -9.08 14.78 -13.64
CA ASN A 99 -8.26 15.48 -14.63
C ASN A 99 -6.85 15.77 -14.11
N ASN A 100 -6.69 16.21 -12.85
CA ASN A 100 -5.37 16.47 -12.27
C ASN A 100 -4.49 15.22 -12.17
N ILE A 101 -5.08 14.07 -11.82
CA ILE A 101 -4.39 12.77 -11.80
C ILE A 101 -3.99 12.35 -13.22
N THR A 102 -4.93 12.46 -14.16
CA THR A 102 -4.72 12.19 -15.59
C THR A 102 -3.63 13.07 -16.19
N ASP A 103 -3.62 14.35 -15.88
CA ASP A 103 -2.62 15.32 -16.37
C ASP A 103 -1.27 15.19 -15.65
N LYS A 104 -1.13 14.20 -14.74
CA LYS A 104 0.07 13.95 -13.94
C LYS A 104 0.58 15.22 -13.24
N LYS A 105 -0.35 16.03 -12.73
CA LYS A 105 0.01 17.24 -11.98
C LYS A 105 0.83 16.85 -10.75
N ASN A 106 1.92 17.58 -10.54
CA ASN A 106 2.79 17.32 -9.40
C ASN A 106 2.05 17.55 -8.08
N ILE A 107 2.36 16.70 -7.10
CA ILE A 107 2.03 16.96 -5.70
C ILE A 107 3.07 17.95 -5.18
N SER A 108 2.62 19.11 -4.72
CA SER A 108 3.46 20.17 -4.15
C SER A 108 4.13 19.76 -2.84
N SER A 109 3.53 18.81 -2.11
CA SER A 109 4.08 18.27 -0.88
C SER A 109 5.18 17.24 -1.15
N ARG A 110 6.25 17.31 -0.35
CA ARG A 110 7.34 16.32 -0.36
C ARG A 110 6.93 15.00 0.32
N PHE A 111 5.94 15.05 1.20
CA PHE A 111 5.46 13.93 1.98
C PHE A 111 3.94 13.94 2.03
N VAL A 112 3.36 12.76 2.16
CA VAL A 112 1.93 12.59 2.22
C VAL A 112 1.65 11.62 3.36
N ASP A 113 1.02 12.11 4.41
CA ASP A 113 0.64 11.28 5.56
C ASP A 113 -0.68 10.59 5.28
N LEU A 114 -0.76 9.31 5.61
CA LEU A 114 -1.98 8.50 5.49
C LEU A 114 -2.54 8.23 6.88
N MET A 115 -3.77 8.68 7.13
CA MET A 115 -4.46 8.27 8.35
C MET A 115 -4.99 6.84 8.24
N LEU A 116 -4.47 5.99 9.12
CA LEU A 116 -4.96 4.64 9.35
C LEU A 116 -6.12 4.68 10.36
N PHE A 117 -6.98 3.65 10.34
CA PHE A 117 -7.96 3.48 11.42
C PHE A 117 -7.26 3.06 12.72
N ASP A 118 -7.85 3.43 13.85
CA ASP A 118 -7.28 3.17 15.18
C ASP A 118 -7.09 1.67 15.45
N ASP A 119 -7.91 0.82 14.82
CA ASP A 119 -7.89 -0.63 14.95
C ASP A 119 -7.02 -1.34 13.90
N PHE A 120 -6.34 -0.60 13.02
CA PHE A 120 -5.56 -1.16 11.90
C PHE A 120 -4.57 -2.23 12.35
N PHE A 121 -3.90 -2.00 13.49
CA PHE A 121 -2.90 -2.92 14.04
C PHE A 121 -3.45 -4.00 14.97
N ASN A 122 -4.77 -4.11 15.17
CA ASN A 122 -5.35 -5.07 16.12
C ASN A 122 -5.04 -6.53 15.80
N ASN A 123 -4.80 -6.84 14.52
CA ASN A 123 -4.47 -8.20 14.06
C ASN A 123 -3.03 -8.31 13.54
N LEU A 124 -2.17 -7.34 13.84
CA LEU A 124 -0.79 -7.34 13.37
C LEU A 124 -0.03 -8.52 13.98
N THR A 125 0.71 -9.21 13.11
CA THR A 125 1.67 -10.25 13.49
C THR A 125 3.03 -9.85 12.93
N ILE A 126 4.06 -9.85 13.77
CA ILE A 126 5.44 -9.56 13.42
C ILE A 126 6.19 -10.87 13.36
N THR A 127 6.83 -11.18 12.23
CA THR A 127 7.78 -12.30 12.12
C THR A 127 9.19 -11.74 12.14
N THR A 128 10.01 -12.15 13.10
CA THR A 128 11.39 -11.68 13.26
C THR A 128 12.34 -12.32 12.25
N GLY A 129 13.46 -11.67 11.94
CA GLY A 129 14.45 -12.21 11.00
C GLY A 129 15.16 -13.46 11.52
N PRO A 130 15.64 -14.37 10.65
CA PRO A 130 16.28 -15.62 11.06
C PRO A 130 17.65 -15.46 11.75
N LEU A 131 18.25 -14.27 11.67
CA LEU A 131 19.52 -13.91 12.30
C LEU A 131 19.35 -12.82 13.37
N GLN A 132 18.12 -12.62 13.85
CA GLN A 132 17.86 -11.59 14.84
C GLN A 132 18.68 -11.86 16.10
N ASP A 133 19.43 -10.87 16.56
CA ASP A 133 20.16 -10.97 17.82
C ASP A 133 19.27 -10.63 19.04
N GLU A 134 19.79 -10.87 20.24
CA GLU A 134 19.03 -10.66 21.46
C GLU A 134 18.68 -9.18 21.69
N ALA A 135 19.54 -8.25 21.27
CA ALA A 135 19.28 -6.82 21.42
C ALA A 135 18.15 -6.36 20.51
N GLU A 136 18.17 -6.78 19.25
CA GLU A 136 17.09 -6.53 18.29
C GLU A 136 15.77 -7.12 18.77
N ARG A 137 15.80 -8.32 19.36
CA ARG A 137 14.60 -8.95 19.93
C ARG A 137 14.03 -8.13 21.08
N ILE A 138 14.86 -7.68 22.02
CA ILE A 138 14.43 -6.80 23.13
C ILE A 138 13.79 -5.53 22.60
N ILE A 139 14.34 -4.92 21.55
CA ILE A 139 13.77 -3.71 20.93
C ILE A 139 12.36 -4.00 20.39
N VAL A 140 12.18 -5.07 19.60
CA VAL A 140 10.86 -5.42 19.05
C VAL A 140 9.84 -5.65 20.16
N HIS A 141 10.19 -6.43 21.18
CA HIS A 141 9.31 -6.67 22.32
C HIS A 141 8.96 -5.38 23.07
N SER A 142 9.92 -4.48 23.28
CA SER A 142 9.69 -3.21 23.96
C SER A 142 8.75 -2.29 23.17
N LEU A 143 8.87 -2.26 21.85
CA LEU A 143 7.98 -1.49 20.97
C LEU A 143 6.56 -2.05 21.02
N VAL A 144 6.41 -3.38 20.92
CA VAL A 144 5.10 -4.04 21.05
C VAL A 144 4.47 -3.75 22.41
N GLN A 145 5.23 -3.86 23.50
CA GLN A 145 4.73 -3.57 24.85
C GLN A 145 4.25 -2.13 25.02
N LYS A 146 4.95 -1.17 24.38
CA LYS A 146 4.64 0.26 24.47
C LYS A 146 3.43 0.67 23.63
N TYR A 147 3.32 0.14 22.41
CA TYR A 147 2.35 0.65 21.43
C TYR A 147 1.12 -0.23 21.25
N ASN A 148 1.25 -1.56 21.30
CA ASN A 148 0.11 -2.47 21.19
C ASN A 148 0.47 -3.89 21.66
N GLN A 149 0.05 -4.23 22.88
CA GLN A 149 0.35 -5.52 23.52
C GLN A 149 -0.35 -6.73 22.88
N ASN A 150 -1.32 -6.50 21.98
CA ASN A 150 -2.05 -7.57 21.31
C ASN A 150 -1.31 -8.12 20.07
N ILE A 151 -0.23 -7.46 19.64
CA ILE A 151 0.58 -7.88 18.49
C ILE A 151 1.25 -9.22 18.80
N LYS A 152 1.11 -10.19 17.89
CA LYS A 152 1.80 -11.48 17.98
C LYS A 152 3.20 -11.37 17.39
N ILE A 153 4.21 -11.84 18.11
CA ILE A 153 5.59 -11.96 17.61
C ILE A 153 5.86 -13.43 17.32
N LEU A 154 6.36 -13.74 16.13
CA LEU A 154 6.73 -15.06 15.65
C LEU A 154 8.21 -15.06 15.27
N ASP A 155 8.89 -16.19 15.49
CA ASP A 155 10.24 -16.38 14.99
C ASP A 155 10.21 -16.83 13.52
N SER A 156 11.15 -16.34 12.71
CA SER A 156 11.31 -16.84 11.34
C SER A 156 11.72 -18.31 11.33
N LYS A 157 11.08 -19.06 10.44
CA LYS A 157 11.41 -20.46 10.14
C LYS A 157 12.42 -20.60 9.00
N LEU A 158 12.92 -19.48 8.45
CA LEU A 158 13.82 -19.49 7.32
C LEU A 158 15.18 -20.06 7.74
N GLN A 159 15.56 -21.18 7.13
CA GLN A 159 16.87 -21.77 7.32
C GLN A 159 17.85 -21.15 6.33
N LEU A 160 18.82 -20.40 6.83
CA LEU A 160 19.90 -19.89 6.01
C LEU A 160 20.88 -21.01 5.70
N LYS A 161 21.27 -21.14 4.44
CA LYS A 161 22.39 -21.99 4.06
C LYS A 161 23.66 -21.37 4.66
N LYS A 162 24.35 -22.16 5.49
CA LYS A 162 25.67 -21.82 6.02
C LYS A 162 26.74 -22.03 4.95
#